data_AF-X1MLG4-F1
#
_entry.id   AF-X1MLG4-F1
#
_cell.length_a   1.000
_cell.length_b   1.000
_cell.length_c   1.000
_cell.angle_alpha   90.00
_cell.angle_beta   90.00
_cell.angle_gamma   90.00
#
_symmetry.space_group_name_H-M   'P 1'
#
loop_
_entity.id
_entity.type
_entity.pdbx_description
1 polymer ?
#
loop_
_entity_poly.entity_id
_entity_poly.type
_entity_poly.pdbx_seq_one_letter_code
_entity_poly.pdbx_strand_id
1 'polypeptide(L)'
;GKNIKNGEKLSVTIKEMDKNVFRNFKAEAIRHGIKMGEATTEAFRLWTLFKKHGRVRDRARALRAAKDMDRLRGKSERGWSGTQEVRKWRELRK
;
A
#
# COMPACT_ATOMS: atom_id res chain seq x y z
N GLY A 1 -9.93 16.32 -28.24
CA GLY A 1 -9.26 15.26 -27.45
C GLY A 1 -8.28 15.90 -26.49
N LYS A 2 -8.34 15.57 -25.20
CA LYS A 2 -7.42 16.15 -24.20
C LYS A 2 -6.01 15.59 -24.45
N ASN A 3 -5.12 16.47 -24.88
CA ASN A 3 -3.69 16.21 -25.03
C ASN A 3 -3.10 15.98 -23.63
N ILE A 4 -2.74 14.74 -23.32
CA ILE A 4 -2.07 14.41 -22.06
C ILE A 4 -0.65 14.96 -22.21
N LYS A 5 -0.38 16.04 -21.47
CA LYS A 5 0.89 16.77 -21.50
C LYS A 5 2.07 15.81 -21.44
N ASN A 6 3.02 15.98 -22.37
CA ASN A 6 4.34 15.36 -22.35
C ASN A 6 4.92 15.41 -20.94
N GLY A 7 5.12 14.26 -20.31
CA GLY A 7 5.86 14.19 -19.06
C GLY A 7 7.29 14.68 -19.27
N GLU A 8 7.83 15.44 -18.32
CA GLU A 8 9.23 15.86 -18.35
C GLU A 8 10.15 14.63 -18.46
N LYS A 9 11.05 14.66 -19.44
CA LYS A 9 12.01 13.58 -19.66
C LYS A 9 13.15 13.73 -18.66
N LEU A 10 13.06 12.98 -17.57
CA LEU A 10 14.11 12.90 -16.55
C LEU A 10 15.05 11.72 -16.84
N SER A 11 16.32 11.87 -16.49
CA SER A 11 17.31 10.79 -16.54
C SER A 11 17.99 10.63 -15.19
N VAL A 12 18.23 9.39 -14.79
CA VAL A 12 18.91 9.04 -13.54
C VAL A 12 19.92 7.95 -13.82
N THR A 13 21.12 8.06 -13.22
CA THR A 13 22.15 7.02 -13.28
C THR A 13 22.30 6.42 -11.88
N ILE A 14 22.16 5.10 -11.77
CA ILE A 14 22.31 4.37 -10.50
C ILE A 14 23.69 3.72 -10.52
N LYS A 15 24.53 4.05 -9.53
CA LYS A 15 25.86 3.45 -9.34
C LYS A 15 25.81 2.39 -8.23
N GLU A 16 26.80 1.51 -8.23
CA GLU A 16 27.01 0.48 -7.18
C GLU A 16 25.83 -0.50 -7.02
N MET A 17 25.09 -0.76 -8.10
CA MET A 17 24.02 -1.75 -8.09
C MET A 17 24.59 -3.17 -8.08
N ASP A 18 24.07 -4.01 -7.18
CA ASP A 18 24.38 -5.43 -7.18
C ASP A 18 24.02 -6.07 -8.54
N LYS A 19 24.98 -6.78 -9.13
CA LYS A 19 24.86 -7.36 -10.47
C LYS A 19 23.77 -8.41 -10.55
N ASN A 20 23.57 -9.21 -9.50
CA ASN A 20 22.57 -10.27 -9.47
C ASN A 20 21.16 -9.67 -9.33
N VAL A 21 21.01 -8.63 -8.50
CA VAL A 21 19.75 -7.88 -8.38
C VAL A 21 19.37 -7.27 -9.72
N PHE A 22 20.32 -6.63 -10.42
CA PHE A 22 20.06 -6.06 -11.75
C PHE A 22 19.65 -7.12 -12.78
N ARG A 23 20.34 -8.26 -12.81
CA ARG A 23 20.03 -9.37 -13.73
C ARG A 23 18.62 -9.92 -13.50
N ASN A 24 18.26 -10.17 -12.24
CA ASN A 24 16.94 -10.67 -11.88
C ASN A 24 15.84 -9.67 -12.25
N PHE A 25 16.05 -8.39 -11.93
CA PHE A 25 15.12 -7.33 -12.29
C PHE A 25 14.90 -7.22 -13.80
N LYS A 26 15.99 -7.27 -14.58
CA LYS A 26 15.91 -7.28 -16.05
C LYS A 26 15.17 -8.52 -16.56
N ALA A 27 15.44 -9.69 -16.01
CA ALA A 27 14.77 -10.93 -16.41
C ALA A 27 13.25 -10.85 -16.16
N GLU A 28 12.83 -10.31 -15.02
CA GLU A 28 11.41 -10.11 -14.72
C GLU A 28 10.74 -9.12 -15.67
N ALA A 29 11.38 -7.99 -15.96
CA ALA A 29 10.84 -7.04 -16.94
C ALA A 29 10.59 -7.71 -18.30
N ILE A 30 11.52 -8.56 -18.75
CA ILE A 30 11.39 -9.33 -19.99
C ILE A 30 10.25 -10.34 -19.90
N ARG A 31 10.14 -11.10 -18.80
CA ARG A 31 9.06 -12.08 -18.59
C ARG A 31 7.68 -11.44 -18.63
N HIS A 32 7.56 -10.22 -18.11
CA HIS A 32 6.32 -9.45 -18.11
C HIS A 32 6.11 -8.63 -19.39
N GLY A 33 7.02 -8.70 -20.36
CA GLY A 33 6.90 -8.01 -21.64
C GLY A 33 6.97 -6.48 -21.55
N ILE A 34 7.57 -5.94 -20.49
CA ILE A 34 7.67 -4.49 -20.25
C ILE A 34 9.08 -3.97 -20.46
N LYS A 35 9.21 -2.70 -20.85
CA LYS A 35 10.54 -2.07 -21.01
C LYS A 35 11.18 -1.87 -19.64
N MET A 36 12.51 -1.98 -19.59
CA MET A 36 13.27 -1.78 -18.35
C MET A 36 12.98 -0.41 -17.70
N GLY A 37 12.81 0.66 -18.50
CA GLY A 37 12.46 1.99 -17.98
C GLY A 37 11.07 2.05 -17.35
N GLU A 38 10.10 1.29 -17.88
CA GLU A 38 8.74 1.19 -17.34
C GLU A 38 8.76 0.42 -16.02
N ALA A 39 9.46 -0.72 -15.98
CA ALA A 39 9.67 -1.49 -14.76
C ALA A 39 10.35 -0.64 -13.66
N THR A 40 11.38 0.14 -14.02
CA THR A 40 12.07 1.04 -13.08
C THR A 40 11.16 2.15 -12.57
N THR A 41 10.32 2.71 -13.45
CA THR A 41 9.32 3.72 -13.07
C THR A 41 8.33 3.14 -12.06
N GLU A 42 7.88 1.91 -12.28
CA GLU A 42 7.00 1.20 -11.35
C GLU A 42 7.69 0.92 -10.02
N ALA A 43 8.94 0.45 -10.05
CA ALA A 43 9.75 0.24 -8.84
C ALA A 43 9.90 1.52 -8.01
N PHE A 44 10.14 2.68 -8.64
CA PHE A 44 10.19 3.97 -7.93
C PHE A 44 8.84 4.37 -7.33
N ARG A 45 7.73 4.18 -8.06
CA ARG A 45 6.39 4.40 -7.52
C ARG A 45 6.14 3.53 -6.30
N LEU A 46 6.44 2.23 -6.39
CA LEU A 46 6.29 1.31 -5.27
C LEU A 46 7.16 1.71 -4.09
N TRP A 47 8.44 2.04 -4.30
CA TRP A 47 9.34 2.48 -3.24
C TRP A 47 8.81 3.71 -2.48
N THR A 48 8.34 4.73 -3.20
CA THR A 48 7.78 5.94 -2.57
C THR A 48 6.50 5.64 -1.81
N LEU A 49 5.63 4.76 -2.33
CA LEU A 49 4.45 4.27 -1.62
C LEU A 49 4.84 3.50 -0.36
N PHE A 50 5.81 2.59 -0.44
CA PHE A 50 6.34 1.86 0.71
C PHE A 50 6.94 2.79 1.75
N LYS A 51 7.65 3.85 1.37
CA LYS A 51 8.17 4.85 2.31
C LYS A 51 7.07 5.73 2.92
N LYS A 52 6.02 6.04 2.15
CA LYS A 52 4.84 6.77 2.64
C LYS A 52 4.02 5.92 3.61
N HIS A 53 3.84 4.64 3.32
CA HIS A 53 3.14 3.65 4.16
C HIS A 53 4.02 3.04 5.26
N GLY A 54 5.34 3.22 5.21
CA GLY A 54 6.30 2.85 6.26
C GLY A 54 6.04 3.57 7.59
N ARG A 55 5.16 4.57 7.57
CA ARG A 55 4.40 4.99 8.74
C ARG A 55 3.12 4.17 8.87
N VAL A 56 3.22 2.88 9.20
CA VAL A 56 2.31 2.37 10.24
C VAL A 56 2.71 3.17 11.48
N ARG A 57 2.06 4.33 11.64
CA ARG A 57 2.57 5.54 12.31
C ARG A 57 3.02 5.34 13.75
N ASP A 58 2.70 4.21 14.36
CA ASP A 58 3.33 3.67 15.56
C ASP A 58 2.79 2.24 15.73
N ARG A 59 3.59 1.20 15.42
CA ARG A 59 3.19 -0.21 15.62
C ARG A 59 2.72 -0.43 17.06
N ALA A 60 3.33 0.26 18.01
CA ALA A 60 2.92 0.21 19.40
C ALA A 60 1.53 0.83 19.59
N ARG A 61 1.19 1.92 18.88
CA ARG A 61 -0.18 2.48 18.87
C ARG A 61 -1.19 1.54 18.26
N ALA A 62 -0.85 0.85 17.17
CA ALA A 62 -1.74 -0.14 16.56
C ALA A 62 -1.99 -1.32 17.50
N LEU A 63 -0.95 -1.81 18.17
CA LEU A 63 -1.07 -2.87 19.18
C LEU A 63 -1.84 -2.43 20.43
N ARG A 64 -1.65 -1.19 20.89
CA ARG A 64 -2.44 -0.60 22.00
C ARG A 64 -3.91 -0.51 21.62
N ALA A 65 -4.22 -0.01 20.42
CA ALA A 65 -5.59 0.06 19.91
C ALA A 65 -6.23 -1.34 19.80
N ALA A 66 -5.49 -2.35 19.33
CA ALA A 66 -5.98 -3.73 19.29
C ALA A 66 -6.30 -4.27 20.69
N LYS A 67 -5.40 -4.09 21.66
CA LYS A 67 -5.63 -4.48 23.06
C LYS A 67 -6.82 -3.75 23.69
N ASP A 68 -6.98 -2.46 23.40
CA ASP A 68 -8.13 -1.68 23.86
C ASP A 68 -9.43 -2.19 23.26
N MET A 69 -9.45 -2.54 21.96
CA MET A 69 -10.61 -3.14 21.31
C MET A 69 -10.97 -4.49 21.92
N ASP A 70 -10.00 -5.38 22.15
CA ASP A 70 -10.26 -6.69 22.77
C ASP A 70 -10.77 -6.56 24.21
N ARG A 71 -10.20 -5.62 24.98
CA ARG A 71 -10.67 -5.28 26.33
C ARG A 71 -12.11 -4.75 26.33
N LEU A 72 -12.44 -3.85 25.41
CA LEU A 72 -13.80 -3.31 25.29
C LEU A 72 -14.77 -4.40 24.82
N ARG A 73 -14.33 -5.31 23.96
CA ARG A 73 -15.12 -6.45 23.48
C ARG A 73 -15.51 -7.39 24.61
N GLY A 74 -14.57 -7.73 25.51
CA GLY A 74 -14.85 -8.53 26.70
C GLY A 74 -15.75 -7.84 27.72
N LYS A 75 -15.75 -6.50 27.78
CA LYS A 75 -16.69 -5.73 28.61
C LYS A 75 -18.08 -5.57 27.99
N SER A 76 -18.19 -5.69 26.66
CA SER A 76 -19.44 -5.58 25.92
C SER A 76 -20.27 -6.88 25.89
N GLU A 77 -19.94 -7.87 26.72
CA GLU A 77 -20.62 -9.18 26.78
C GLU A 77 -22.11 -9.12 27.18
N ARG A 78 -22.70 -7.94 27.39
CA ARG A 78 -24.17 -7.80 27.45
C ARG A 78 -24.65 -6.61 26.61
N GLY A 79 -24.89 -6.86 25.33
CA GLY A 79 -25.87 -6.08 24.56
C GLY A 79 -25.39 -5.38 23.29
N TRP A 80 -24.09 -5.36 22.96
CA TRP A 80 -23.64 -4.73 21.71
C TRP A 80 -23.30 -5.75 20.63
N SER A 81 -24.18 -5.91 19.64
CA SER A 81 -23.90 -6.69 18.43
C SER A 81 -23.53 -5.76 17.28
N GLY A 82 -22.24 -5.73 16.92
CA GLY A 82 -21.76 -4.94 15.79
C GLY A 82 -22.48 -5.27 14.46
N THR A 83 -22.90 -6.51 14.28
CA THR A 83 -23.67 -6.95 13.10
C THR A 83 -25.09 -6.37 13.09
N GLN A 84 -25.76 -6.29 14.25
CA GLN A 84 -27.08 -5.66 14.34
C GLN A 84 -27.02 -4.16 14.09
N GLU A 85 -25.98 -3.49 14.59
CA GLU A 85 -25.85 -2.06 14.38
C GLU A 85 -25.61 -1.75 12.90
N VAL A 86 -24.68 -2.45 12.24
CA VAL A 86 -24.45 -2.30 10.78
C VAL A 86 -25.72 -2.58 9.97
N ARG A 87 -26.57 -3.53 10.40
CA ARG A 87 -27.86 -3.82 9.76
C ARG A 87 -28.84 -2.66 9.90
N LYS A 88 -28.98 -2.10 11.10
CA LYS A 88 -29.78 -0.89 11.38
C LYS A 88 -29.34 0.31 10.52
N TRP A 89 -28.03 0.56 10.39
CA TRP A 89 -27.53 1.64 9.53
C TRP A 89 -27.81 1.43 8.04
N ARG A 90 -27.92 0.18 7.56
CA ARG A 90 -28.30 -0.11 6.16
C ARG A 90 -29.80 0.10 5.92
N GLU A 91 -30.63 -0.20 6.91
CA GLU A 91 -32.07 -0.01 6.83
C GLU A 91 -32.46 1.47 6.88
N LEU A 92 -31.77 2.30 7.68
CA LEU A 92 -31.97 3.75 7.75
C LEU A 92 -31.49 4.52 6.50
N ARG A 93 -30.78 3.86 5.57
CA ARG A 93 -30.28 4.45 4.32
C ARG A 93 -31.11 4.05 3.09
N LYS A 94 -32.21 3.32 3.30
CA LYS A 94 -33.27 3.13 2.32
C LYS A 94 -34.33 4.20 2.51
#